data_AF-A0AAE1HP38-F1
#
_entry.id   AF-A0AAE1HP38-F1
#
_cell.length_a   1.000
_cell.length_b   1.000
_cell.length_c   1.000
_cell.angle_alpha   90.00
_cell.angle_beta   90.00
_cell.angle_gamma   90.00
#
_symmetry.space_group_name_H-M   'P 1'
#
loop_
_entity.id
_entity.type
_entity.pdbx_description
1 polymer ?
#
loop_
_entity_poly.entity_id
_entity_poly.type
_entity_poly.pdbx_seq_one_letter_code
_entity_poly.pdbx_strand_id
1 'polypeptide(L)'
;MVMEELELDDDIFFSLPDDNNNPILDEIWDRNDSDAERRAAFDSATPTTSKQSSKKKGGKKADPTKPRLPCHHCTKTYANENTLKTHLNGVAMRDMALRSPNVEQLREKLEELSEKTLNDIANKFKVGDLALNCVEYAKSVKEKDRTNVLDYLAVKFKSVFSWESVVFVSHLREKFITNTNKLLCDQEFREELRQLFSSVLIFHDESSSNFFITEFVMSLSTKIFVYVSETMRNQPSQAPSMEKRGSDDFSSLRFKRLVHYIGGSAVAGIKRRSKNYPSSVKFMLFHEIILQNFVEDKDDPSTHCTEDIKSWTATQSRGGLMFINVKAFDFFYELITLTLSHEEYDGSLILEKVHESVKSNYKIVDMWDALICSDESEALISLEWLSCIVDIICRCISRGIMKRRINEAIEKPVNNVAHRALLAR
;
A
#
# COMPACT_ATOMS: atom_id res chain seq x y z
N MET A 1 -29.29 -12.65 31.59
CA MET A 1 -28.41 -13.71 31.07
C MET A 1 -27.15 -13.02 30.56
N VAL A 2 -26.04 -13.39 31.18
CA VAL A 2 -24.77 -12.67 31.26
C VAL A 2 -23.99 -12.82 29.95
N MET A 3 -23.43 -11.71 29.44
CA MET A 3 -22.30 -11.75 28.51
C MET A 3 -21.03 -11.90 29.34
N GLU A 4 -20.29 -12.97 29.11
CA GLU A 4 -18.93 -13.17 29.63
C GLU A 4 -17.94 -13.06 28.46
N GLU A 5 -16.95 -12.19 28.69
CA GLU A 5 -15.71 -12.07 27.94
C GLU A 5 -14.86 -13.33 28.14
N LEU A 6 -14.11 -13.73 27.11
CA LEU A 6 -12.98 -14.64 27.26
C LEU A 6 -11.74 -14.08 26.57
N GLU A 7 -10.72 -14.00 27.39
CA GLU A 7 -9.37 -13.46 27.23
C GLU A 7 -8.51 -14.33 26.30
N LEU A 8 -7.44 -13.74 25.75
CA LEU A 8 -6.25 -14.49 25.31
C LEU A 8 -5.01 -13.73 25.78
N ASP A 9 -4.22 -14.45 26.57
CA ASP A 9 -3.03 -14.03 27.32
C ASP A 9 -1.80 -13.71 26.46
N ASP A 10 -0.96 -12.86 27.05
CA ASP A 10 0.43 -12.55 26.72
C ASP A 10 1.37 -13.71 27.11
N ASP A 11 2.40 -13.98 26.29
CA ASP A 11 3.81 -14.24 26.70
C ASP A 11 4.52 -15.20 25.74
N ILE A 12 5.35 -14.65 24.84
CA ILE A 12 6.58 -15.34 24.41
C ILE A 12 7.73 -14.33 24.39
N PHE A 13 8.55 -14.44 25.44
CA PHE A 13 9.90 -13.92 25.56
C PHE A 13 10.82 -14.52 24.48
N PHE A 14 11.63 -13.70 23.81
CA PHE A 14 12.94 -14.11 23.34
C PHE A 14 13.93 -12.94 23.46
N SER A 15 15.05 -13.23 24.14
CA SER A 15 16.22 -12.37 24.27
C SER A 15 17.30 -12.78 23.26
N LEU A 16 18.17 -11.80 22.94
CA LEU A 16 19.51 -11.87 22.34
C LEU A 16 19.62 -11.74 20.80
N PRO A 17 20.78 -11.29 20.24
CA PRO A 17 21.92 -10.58 20.85
C PRO A 17 22.18 -9.20 20.23
N ASP A 18 22.98 -8.39 20.95
CA ASP A 18 23.70 -7.24 20.43
C ASP A 18 24.60 -7.67 19.27
N ASP A 19 24.51 -6.96 18.13
CA ASP A 19 25.62 -6.88 17.19
C ASP A 19 25.66 -5.46 16.58
N ASN A 20 26.61 -4.70 17.12
CA ASN A 20 27.21 -3.53 16.48
C ASN A 20 27.81 -3.94 15.14
N ASN A 21 27.42 -3.26 14.05
CA ASN A 21 28.32 -2.70 13.03
C ASN A 21 27.55 -2.29 11.77
N ASN A 22 27.24 -0.99 11.64
CA ASN A 22 27.34 -0.30 10.35
C ASN A 22 27.34 1.23 10.54
N PRO A 23 28.50 1.91 10.54
CA PRO A 23 28.58 3.36 10.75
C PRO A 23 28.79 4.08 9.42
N ILE A 24 27.75 4.22 8.59
CA ILE A 24 27.76 5.15 7.45
C ILE A 24 26.33 5.64 7.24
N LEU A 25 25.88 6.64 8.02
CA LEU A 25 24.80 7.60 7.68
C LEU A 25 24.45 8.56 8.83
N ASP A 26 24.94 8.33 10.05
CA ASP A 26 24.67 9.20 11.22
C ASP A 26 25.63 10.38 11.40
N GLU A 27 26.63 10.56 10.52
CA GLU A 27 27.68 11.58 10.69
C GLU A 27 27.36 12.99 10.17
N ILE A 28 26.18 13.25 9.61
CA ILE A 28 25.89 14.56 8.98
C ILE A 28 25.29 15.60 9.95
N TRP A 29 24.92 15.25 11.18
CA TRP A 29 24.13 16.17 12.03
C TRP A 29 24.62 16.45 13.46
N ASP A 30 25.75 15.90 13.92
CA ASP A 30 26.23 16.13 15.30
C ASP A 30 27.72 16.53 15.38
N ARG A 31 28.04 17.76 14.96
CA ARG A 31 29.25 18.47 15.39
C ARG A 31 29.01 19.98 15.51
N ASN A 32 28.68 20.40 16.73
CA ASN A 32 29.22 21.55 17.48
C ASN A 32 28.13 22.12 18.40
N ASP A 33 28.21 21.77 19.69
CA ASP A 33 28.27 22.77 20.77
C ASP A 33 28.74 22.05 22.04
N SER A 34 30.01 22.26 22.36
CA SER A 34 30.68 21.77 23.56
C SER A 34 30.35 22.64 24.77
N ASP A 35 30.16 21.98 25.90
CA ASP A 35 30.56 22.42 27.23
C ASP A 35 30.12 23.81 27.70
N ALA A 36 28.91 23.86 28.25
CA ALA A 36 28.66 24.63 29.47
C ALA A 36 27.81 23.80 30.44
N GLU A 37 28.41 23.49 31.60
CA GLU A 37 27.73 23.12 32.85
C GLU A 37 27.38 21.64 33.12
N ARG A 38 28.42 20.80 33.06
CA ARG A 38 28.64 19.84 34.16
C ARG A 38 29.19 20.57 35.38
N ARG A 39 28.42 20.64 36.48
CA ARG A 39 28.81 20.38 37.89
C ARG A 39 27.98 21.24 38.86
N ALA A 40 27.12 20.62 39.66
CA ALA A 40 27.19 20.65 41.13
C ALA A 40 26.07 19.82 41.79
N ALA A 41 26.50 18.75 42.49
CA ALA A 41 26.02 18.19 43.76
C ALA A 41 24.52 17.81 43.89
N PHE A 42 24.11 16.54 44.08
CA PHE A 42 24.45 15.53 45.10
C PHE A 42 24.17 15.99 46.55
N ASP A 43 23.46 15.11 47.29
CA ASP A 43 22.92 15.19 48.67
C ASP A 43 21.44 15.65 48.75
N SER A 44 20.48 14.96 49.36
CA SER A 44 20.52 13.90 50.38
C SER A 44 19.13 13.27 50.64
N ALA A 45 19.16 12.06 51.21
CA ALA A 45 18.16 11.42 52.10
C ALA A 45 16.91 10.69 51.53
N THR A 46 16.93 9.37 51.75
CA THR A 46 15.83 8.38 51.78
C THR A 46 14.98 8.51 53.06
N PRO A 47 14.04 7.58 53.38
CA PRO A 47 12.81 7.19 52.69
C PRO A 47 11.58 7.26 53.64
N THR A 48 10.34 7.30 53.14
CA THR A 48 9.18 6.79 53.92
C THR A 48 7.94 6.52 53.07
N THR A 49 7.12 5.64 53.64
CA THR A 49 6.18 4.69 53.08
C THR A 49 4.78 5.20 52.72
N SER A 50 4.17 4.44 51.80
CA SER A 50 2.74 4.13 51.67
C SER A 50 1.76 5.26 51.30
N LYS A 51 1.16 5.13 50.12
CA LYS A 51 -0.29 4.98 49.98
C LYS A 51 -0.65 4.53 48.57
N GLN A 52 -1.32 3.38 48.51
CA GLN A 52 -1.95 2.82 47.34
C GLN A 52 -2.92 3.84 46.74
N SER A 53 -2.71 4.18 45.47
CA SER A 53 -3.77 4.70 44.61
C SER A 53 -3.66 4.02 43.26
N SER A 54 -4.80 3.50 42.84
CA SER A 54 -5.05 2.70 41.65
C SER A 54 -4.70 3.48 40.38
N LYS A 55 -3.51 3.21 39.82
CA LYS A 55 -3.12 3.64 38.48
C LYS A 55 -3.86 2.79 37.45
N LYS A 56 -4.87 3.40 36.81
CA LYS A 56 -5.28 3.09 35.43
C LYS A 56 -4.03 2.75 34.61
N LYS A 57 -3.96 1.55 34.02
CA LYS A 57 -2.99 1.21 32.96
C LYS A 57 -3.28 2.13 31.76
N GLY A 58 -2.76 3.35 31.81
CA GLY A 58 -2.59 4.17 30.63
C GLY A 58 -1.60 3.44 29.74
N GLY A 59 -2.04 3.04 28.53
CA GLY A 59 -1.13 2.60 27.49
C GLY A 59 0.01 3.60 27.42
N LYS A 60 1.26 3.10 27.51
CA LYS A 60 2.47 3.92 27.44
C LYS A 60 2.32 4.84 26.22
N LYS A 61 1.99 6.12 26.45
CA LYS A 61 2.09 7.13 25.42
C LYS A 61 3.54 7.08 24.99
N ALA A 62 3.75 6.78 23.70
CA ALA A 62 5.07 6.75 23.12
C ALA A 62 5.81 8.02 23.52
N ASP A 63 7.01 7.85 24.08
CA ASP A 63 7.88 8.95 24.46
C ASP A 63 8.05 9.88 23.24
N PRO A 64 7.61 11.14 23.31
CA PRO A 64 7.64 12.06 22.17
C PRO A 64 9.06 12.41 21.70
N THR A 65 10.08 11.97 22.43
CA THR A 65 11.50 12.21 22.14
C THR A 65 12.12 11.23 21.14
N LYS A 66 11.53 10.06 20.89
CA LYS A 66 12.10 9.11 19.91
C LYS A 66 11.69 9.46 18.47
N PRO A 67 12.66 9.62 17.54
CA PRO A 67 12.37 9.93 16.15
C PRO A 67 11.51 8.81 15.55
N ARG A 68 10.39 9.20 14.91
CA ARG A 68 9.50 8.24 14.24
C ARG A 68 10.05 7.92 12.86
N LEU A 69 10.08 6.64 12.50
CA LEU A 69 10.56 6.19 11.20
C LEU A 69 9.49 6.40 10.12
N PRO A 70 9.75 7.18 9.06
CA PRO A 70 8.82 7.33 7.96
C PRO A 70 8.83 6.08 7.07
N CYS A 71 7.66 5.66 6.58
CA CYS A 71 7.61 4.75 5.45
C CYS A 71 7.86 5.51 4.14
N HIS A 72 8.62 4.93 3.21
CA HIS A 72 8.84 5.54 1.89
C HIS A 72 7.64 5.35 0.94
N HIS A 73 6.80 4.33 1.15
CA HIS A 73 5.61 4.05 0.34
C HIS A 73 4.33 4.75 0.81
N CYS A 74 4.31 5.36 2.00
CA CYS A 74 3.15 6.10 2.51
C CYS A 74 3.54 7.18 3.53
N THR A 75 2.63 8.02 4.03
CA THR A 75 3.01 9.04 5.06
C THR A 75 2.80 8.58 6.50
N LYS A 76 2.64 7.28 6.73
CA LYS A 76 2.62 6.77 8.10
C LYS A 76 4.04 6.82 8.64
N THR A 77 4.16 7.24 9.89
CA THR A 77 5.39 7.19 10.65
C THR A 77 5.23 6.17 11.77
N TYR A 78 6.30 5.46 12.07
CA TYR A 78 6.30 4.28 12.91
C TYR A 78 7.18 4.53 14.13
N ALA A 79 6.76 3.99 15.28
CA ALA A 79 7.47 4.24 16.53
C ALA A 79 8.82 3.52 16.61
N ASN A 80 9.00 2.45 15.82
CA ASN A 80 10.21 1.63 15.78
C ASN A 80 10.28 0.85 14.46
N GLU A 81 11.43 0.21 14.22
CA GLU A 81 11.71 -0.55 13.01
C GLU A 81 10.75 -1.74 12.85
N ASN A 82 10.40 -2.44 13.92
CA ASN A 82 9.48 -3.58 13.88
C ASN A 82 8.09 -3.20 13.33
N THR A 83 7.54 -2.07 13.76
CA THR A 83 6.25 -1.58 13.27
C THR A 83 6.33 -1.07 11.83
N LEU A 84 7.47 -0.50 11.43
CA LEU A 84 7.75 -0.15 10.03
C LEU A 84 7.87 -1.40 9.15
N LYS A 85 8.66 -2.40 9.55
CA LYS A 85 8.84 -3.68 8.84
C LYS A 85 7.51 -4.41 8.65
N THR A 86 6.69 -4.48 9.69
CA THR A 86 5.33 -5.05 9.60
C THR A 86 4.48 -4.31 8.56
N HIS A 87 4.59 -2.98 8.51
CA HIS A 87 3.91 -2.20 7.51
C HIS A 87 4.43 -2.44 6.10
N LEU A 88 5.76 -2.44 5.91
CA LEU A 88 6.40 -2.70 4.62
C LEU A 88 6.03 -4.08 4.09
N ASN A 89 6.01 -5.10 4.95
CA ASN A 89 5.53 -6.43 4.60
C ASN A 89 4.05 -6.40 4.15
N GLY A 90 3.20 -5.65 4.85
CA GLY A 90 1.80 -5.45 4.46
C GLY A 90 1.60 -4.60 3.19
N VAL A 91 2.60 -3.79 2.79
CA VAL A 91 2.62 -3.09 1.50
C VAL A 91 3.05 -4.05 0.40
N ALA A 92 4.14 -4.80 0.62
CA ALA A 92 4.63 -5.82 -0.29
C ALA A 92 3.59 -6.91 -0.56
N MET A 93 2.90 -7.41 0.46
CA MET A 93 1.82 -8.39 0.28
C MET A 93 0.64 -7.85 -0.51
N ARG A 94 0.30 -6.57 -0.35
CA ARG A 94 -0.74 -5.93 -1.16
C ARG A 94 -0.32 -5.82 -2.62
N ASP A 95 0.91 -5.41 -2.86
CA ASP A 95 1.48 -5.37 -4.21
C ASP A 95 1.58 -6.77 -4.85
N MET A 96 1.92 -7.80 -4.06
CA MET A 96 1.87 -9.17 -4.52
C MET A 96 0.44 -9.67 -4.78
N ALA A 97 -0.56 -9.26 -3.99
CA ALA A 97 -1.95 -9.61 -4.22
C ALA A 97 -2.49 -9.05 -5.55
N LEU A 98 -2.01 -7.87 -5.97
CA LEU A 98 -2.31 -7.30 -7.29
C LEU A 98 -1.77 -8.17 -8.45
N ARG A 99 -0.72 -8.95 -8.20
CA ARG A 99 -0.11 -9.89 -9.15
C ARG A 99 -0.70 -11.32 -9.05
N SER A 100 -1.74 -11.51 -8.23
CA SER A 100 -2.41 -12.81 -8.15
C SER A 100 -3.12 -13.09 -9.48
N PRO A 101 -2.99 -14.30 -10.06
CA PRO A 101 -3.63 -14.62 -11.32
C PRO A 101 -5.15 -14.45 -11.22
N ASN A 102 -5.78 -13.90 -12.26
CA ASN A 102 -7.23 -13.81 -12.36
C ASN A 102 -7.86 -15.21 -12.60
N VAL A 103 -9.19 -15.28 -12.66
CA VAL A 103 -9.90 -16.56 -12.79
C VAL A 103 -9.55 -17.22 -14.13
N GLU A 104 -9.38 -16.42 -15.19
CA GLU A 104 -9.02 -16.86 -16.54
C GLU A 104 -7.62 -17.47 -16.59
N GLN A 105 -6.62 -16.79 -16.04
CA GLN A 105 -5.24 -17.28 -15.93
C GLN A 105 -5.17 -18.55 -15.08
N LEU A 106 -5.95 -18.59 -13.99
CA LEU A 106 -6.06 -19.79 -13.16
C LEU A 106 -6.71 -20.94 -13.93
N ARG A 107 -7.77 -20.68 -14.71
CA ARG A 107 -8.45 -21.66 -15.57
C ARG A 107 -7.51 -22.26 -16.60
N GLU A 108 -6.75 -21.44 -17.32
CA GLU A 108 -5.76 -21.90 -18.30
C GLU A 108 -4.72 -22.84 -17.67
N LYS A 109 -4.29 -22.53 -16.44
CA LYS A 109 -3.29 -23.35 -15.76
C LYS A 109 -3.88 -24.59 -15.08
N LEU A 110 -5.14 -24.53 -14.67
CA LEU A 110 -5.83 -25.60 -13.95
C LEU A 110 -5.90 -26.90 -14.73
N GLU A 111 -5.93 -26.83 -16.06
CA GLU A 111 -5.92 -28.03 -16.89
C GLU A 111 -4.65 -28.87 -16.65
N GLU A 112 -3.48 -28.25 -16.78
CA GLU A 112 -2.18 -28.88 -16.52
C GLU A 112 -2.04 -29.33 -15.06
N LEU A 113 -2.48 -28.49 -14.11
CA LEU A 113 -2.38 -28.82 -12.68
C LEU A 113 -3.31 -29.98 -12.29
N SER A 114 -4.51 -30.05 -12.87
CA SER A 114 -5.46 -31.14 -12.64
C SER A 114 -4.91 -32.47 -13.14
N GLU A 115 -4.32 -32.49 -14.33
CA GLU A 115 -3.72 -33.70 -14.91
C GLU A 115 -2.54 -34.19 -14.08
N LYS A 116 -1.65 -33.28 -13.67
CA LYS A 116 -0.56 -33.61 -12.74
C LYS A 116 -1.10 -34.18 -11.43
N THR A 117 -2.18 -33.61 -10.91
CA THR A 117 -2.81 -34.07 -9.67
C THR A 117 -3.38 -35.47 -9.81
N LEU A 118 -4.09 -35.76 -10.89
CA LEU A 118 -4.67 -37.08 -11.16
C LEU A 118 -3.59 -38.14 -11.34
N ASN A 119 -2.51 -37.80 -12.06
CA ASN A 119 -1.36 -38.67 -12.21
C ASN A 119 -0.66 -38.95 -10.86
N ASP A 120 -0.51 -37.92 -10.02
CA ASP A 120 0.06 -38.09 -8.68
C ASP A 120 -0.82 -39.00 -7.80
N ILE A 121 -2.15 -38.85 -7.87
CA ILE A 121 -3.10 -39.70 -7.14
C ILE A 121 -3.02 -41.14 -7.67
N ALA A 122 -3.09 -41.34 -8.98
CA ALA A 122 -2.96 -42.67 -9.58
C ALA A 122 -1.66 -43.37 -9.14
N ASN A 123 -0.54 -42.64 -9.16
CA ASN A 123 0.77 -43.14 -8.76
C ASN A 123 0.89 -43.36 -7.25
N LYS A 124 0.16 -42.61 -6.42
CA LYS A 124 0.15 -42.74 -4.96
C LYS A 124 -0.60 -44.00 -4.53
N PHE A 125 -1.75 -44.28 -5.15
CA PHE A 125 -2.59 -45.41 -4.75
C PHE A 125 -2.23 -46.73 -5.44
N LYS A 126 -1.57 -46.71 -6.62
CA LYS A 126 -0.96 -47.84 -7.38
C LYS A 126 -1.84 -49.05 -7.72
N VAL A 127 -2.87 -49.37 -6.94
CA VAL A 127 -3.76 -50.53 -7.06
C VAL A 127 -5.14 -50.14 -6.52
N GLY A 128 -6.20 -50.48 -7.26
CA GLY A 128 -7.61 -50.25 -6.88
C GLY A 128 -8.37 -49.30 -7.82
N ASP A 129 -9.70 -49.32 -7.72
CA ASP A 129 -10.62 -48.59 -8.61
C ASP A 129 -10.33 -47.09 -8.67
N LEU A 130 -9.80 -46.52 -7.59
CA LEU A 130 -9.43 -45.10 -7.52
C LEU A 130 -8.28 -44.75 -8.49
N ALA A 131 -7.25 -45.60 -8.59
CA ALA A 131 -6.12 -45.37 -9.48
C ALA A 131 -6.52 -45.55 -10.95
N LEU A 132 -7.38 -46.53 -11.23
CA LEU A 132 -7.99 -46.73 -12.55
C LEU A 132 -8.86 -45.54 -12.95
N ASN A 133 -9.74 -45.08 -12.06
CA ASN A 133 -10.60 -43.92 -12.27
C ASN A 133 -9.80 -42.63 -12.55
N CYS A 134 -8.67 -42.41 -11.85
CA CYS A 134 -7.80 -41.26 -12.13
C CYS A 134 -7.16 -41.32 -13.52
N VAL A 135 -6.70 -42.50 -13.94
CA VAL A 135 -6.10 -42.72 -15.26
C VAL A 135 -7.15 -42.66 -16.37
N GLU A 136 -8.36 -43.16 -16.12
CA GLU A 136 -9.50 -43.04 -17.03
C GLU A 136 -9.90 -41.57 -17.17
N TYR A 137 -10.06 -40.82 -16.08
CA TYR A 137 -10.34 -39.37 -16.14
C TYR A 137 -9.23 -38.58 -16.86
N ALA A 138 -7.97 -39.01 -16.80
CA ALA A 138 -6.94 -38.34 -17.58
C ALA A 138 -7.07 -38.62 -19.10
N LYS A 139 -7.76 -39.69 -19.51
CA LYS A 139 -7.77 -40.21 -20.90
C LYS A 139 -9.11 -40.14 -21.62
N SER A 140 -10.24 -40.22 -20.92
CA SER A 140 -11.57 -40.52 -21.51
C SER A 140 -12.55 -39.35 -21.53
N VAL A 141 -12.17 -38.20 -20.98
CA VAL A 141 -13.10 -37.10 -20.71
C VAL A 141 -13.28 -36.26 -21.96
N LYS A 142 -14.54 -36.03 -22.33
CA LYS A 142 -14.87 -35.03 -23.34
C LYS A 142 -14.42 -33.67 -22.82
N GLU A 143 -13.70 -32.94 -23.67
CA GLU A 143 -13.11 -31.63 -23.35
C GLU A 143 -14.09 -30.72 -22.58
N LYS A 144 -15.37 -30.68 -22.99
CA LYS A 144 -16.43 -29.88 -22.38
C LYS A 144 -16.72 -30.23 -20.91
N ASP A 145 -16.74 -31.50 -20.53
CA ASP A 145 -17.09 -31.92 -19.16
C ASP A 145 -15.92 -31.63 -18.20
N ARG A 146 -14.69 -31.78 -18.71
CA ARG A 146 -13.46 -31.36 -18.01
C ARG A 146 -13.48 -29.84 -17.78
N THR A 147 -13.82 -29.05 -18.78
CA THR A 147 -13.89 -27.59 -18.66
C THR A 147 -14.86 -27.16 -17.56
N ASN A 148 -16.05 -27.78 -17.45
CA ASN A 148 -17.04 -27.43 -16.42
C ASN A 148 -16.50 -27.64 -15.00
N VAL A 149 -15.80 -28.76 -14.75
CA VAL A 149 -15.17 -29.04 -13.45
C VAL A 149 -14.09 -28.00 -13.14
N LEU A 150 -13.23 -27.70 -14.10
CA LEU A 150 -12.13 -26.76 -13.92
C LEU A 150 -12.62 -25.33 -13.72
N ASP A 151 -13.67 -24.91 -14.42
CA ASP A 151 -14.31 -23.59 -14.27
C ASP A 151 -14.89 -23.42 -12.88
N TYR A 152 -15.61 -24.43 -12.40
CA TYR A 152 -16.18 -24.43 -11.07
C TYR A 152 -15.08 -24.31 -10.00
N LEU A 153 -14.02 -25.11 -10.13
CA LEU A 153 -12.88 -25.08 -9.21
C LEU A 153 -12.12 -23.75 -9.27
N ALA A 154 -11.94 -23.14 -10.44
CA ALA A 154 -11.26 -21.86 -10.60
C ALA A 154 -11.94 -20.76 -9.77
N VAL A 155 -13.27 -20.66 -9.88
CA VAL A 155 -14.07 -19.68 -9.14
C VAL A 155 -13.97 -19.93 -7.63
N LYS A 156 -14.14 -21.18 -7.20
CA LYS A 156 -14.11 -21.53 -5.78
C LYS A 156 -12.71 -21.30 -5.18
N PHE A 157 -11.64 -21.73 -5.84
CA PHE A 157 -10.28 -21.49 -5.37
C PHE A 157 -9.90 -20.00 -5.36
N LYS A 158 -10.39 -19.20 -6.32
CA LYS A 158 -10.18 -17.74 -6.27
C LYS A 158 -10.83 -17.13 -5.03
N SER A 159 -12.01 -17.61 -4.63
CA SER A 159 -12.70 -17.13 -3.42
C SER A 159 -12.01 -17.54 -2.11
N VAL A 160 -11.25 -18.65 -2.12
CA VAL A 160 -10.47 -19.14 -0.97
C VAL A 160 -9.30 -18.21 -0.63
N PHE A 161 -8.75 -17.49 -1.62
CA PHE A 161 -7.69 -16.51 -1.42
C PHE A 161 -8.22 -15.22 -0.77
N SER A 162 -8.09 -15.12 0.56
CA SER A 162 -8.37 -13.89 1.31
C SER A 162 -7.09 -13.07 1.52
N TRP A 163 -6.96 -11.97 0.77
CA TRP A 163 -5.78 -11.11 0.78
C TRP A 163 -5.83 -9.98 1.82
N GLU A 164 -7.02 -9.69 2.35
CA GLU A 164 -7.28 -8.45 3.12
C GLU A 164 -6.53 -8.36 4.45
N SER A 165 -5.98 -9.47 4.95
CA SER A 165 -5.42 -9.58 6.30
C SER A 165 -4.07 -10.29 6.36
N VAL A 166 -3.38 -10.46 5.24
CA VAL A 166 -2.15 -11.27 5.17
C VAL A 166 -0.90 -10.39 5.10
N VAL A 167 0.02 -10.62 6.04
CA VAL A 167 1.31 -9.91 6.15
C VAL A 167 2.48 -10.76 5.63
N PHE A 168 2.32 -12.09 5.58
CA PHE A 168 3.36 -13.04 5.18
C PHE A 168 2.80 -14.16 4.30
N VAL A 169 3.63 -14.69 3.38
CA VAL A 169 3.26 -15.83 2.50
C VAL A 169 2.95 -17.11 3.30
N SER A 170 3.60 -17.32 4.44
CA SER A 170 3.30 -18.44 5.35
C SER A 170 1.88 -18.36 5.89
N HIS A 171 1.45 -17.17 6.33
CA HIS A 171 0.09 -16.91 6.79
C HIS A 171 -0.93 -17.07 5.65
N LEU A 172 -0.56 -16.66 4.42
CA LEU A 172 -1.39 -16.91 3.23
C LEU A 172 -1.64 -18.41 3.04
N ARG A 173 -0.57 -19.22 3.12
CA ARG A 173 -0.64 -20.68 2.97
C ARG A 173 -1.57 -21.30 4.00
N GLU A 174 -1.40 -20.92 5.26
CA GLU A 174 -2.23 -21.43 6.37
C GLU A 174 -3.71 -21.09 6.18
N LYS A 175 -4.01 -19.84 5.82
CA LYS A 175 -5.39 -19.41 5.50
C LYS A 175 -5.95 -20.14 4.29
N PHE A 176 -5.16 -20.30 3.24
CA PHE A 176 -5.57 -21.00 2.03
C PHE A 176 -5.91 -22.46 2.31
N ILE A 177 -5.07 -23.17 3.09
CA ILE A 177 -5.33 -24.55 3.52
C ILE A 177 -6.58 -24.59 4.40
N THR A 178 -6.71 -23.70 5.38
CA THR A 178 -7.88 -23.64 6.28
C THR A 178 -9.17 -23.40 5.52
N ASN A 179 -9.17 -22.47 4.56
CA ASN A 179 -10.34 -22.17 3.73
C ASN A 179 -10.65 -23.30 2.74
N THR A 180 -9.63 -23.99 2.21
CA THR A 180 -9.82 -25.19 1.38
C THR A 180 -10.45 -26.32 2.19
N ASN A 181 -10.02 -26.54 3.43
CA ASN A 181 -10.64 -27.52 4.33
C ASN A 181 -12.10 -27.15 4.63
N LYS A 182 -12.40 -25.87 4.88
CA LYS A 182 -13.78 -25.39 5.06
C LYS A 182 -14.63 -25.65 3.82
N LEU A 183 -14.08 -25.39 2.64
CA LEU A 183 -14.73 -25.66 1.36
C LEU A 183 -15.02 -27.17 1.20
N LEU A 184 -14.10 -28.04 1.61
CA LEU A 184 -14.31 -29.49 1.60
C LEU A 184 -15.32 -29.98 2.65
N CYS A 185 -15.52 -29.24 3.74
CA CYS A 185 -16.58 -29.54 4.71
C CYS A 185 -17.97 -29.10 4.21
N ASP A 186 -18.03 -28.16 3.27
CA ASP A 186 -19.28 -27.69 2.66
C ASP A 186 -19.95 -28.84 1.89
N GLN A 187 -21.20 -29.12 2.23
CA GLN A 187 -21.99 -30.19 1.64
C GLN A 187 -22.43 -29.84 0.22
N GLU A 188 -22.79 -28.58 -0.04
CA GLU A 188 -23.25 -28.12 -1.35
C GLU A 188 -22.10 -28.22 -2.36
N PHE A 189 -20.92 -27.73 -1.99
CA PHE A 189 -19.71 -27.84 -2.81
C PHE A 189 -19.35 -29.29 -3.16
N ARG A 190 -19.39 -30.19 -2.19
CA ARG A 190 -19.08 -31.62 -2.43
C ARG A 190 -20.10 -32.29 -3.33
N GLU A 191 -21.39 -31.99 -3.14
CA GLU A 191 -22.45 -32.56 -3.96
C GLU A 191 -22.35 -32.06 -5.41
N GLU A 192 -22.08 -30.78 -5.61
CA GLU A 192 -21.90 -30.20 -6.95
C GLU A 192 -20.68 -30.79 -7.66
N LEU A 193 -19.54 -30.90 -6.96
CA LEU A 193 -18.36 -31.60 -7.51
C LEU A 193 -18.65 -33.07 -7.81
N ARG A 194 -19.37 -33.76 -6.92
CA ARG A 194 -19.74 -35.15 -7.13
C ARG A 194 -20.59 -35.30 -8.38
N GLN A 195 -21.57 -34.43 -8.60
CA GLN A 195 -22.40 -34.44 -9.81
C GLN A 195 -21.55 -34.18 -11.06
N LEU A 196 -20.68 -33.19 -11.02
CA LEU A 196 -19.78 -32.90 -12.14
C LEU A 196 -18.84 -34.08 -12.43
N PHE A 197 -18.24 -34.68 -11.40
CA PHE A 197 -17.40 -35.87 -11.57
C PHE A 197 -18.20 -37.11 -11.96
N SER A 198 -19.45 -37.29 -11.53
CA SER A 198 -20.27 -38.47 -11.85
C SER A 198 -20.64 -38.57 -13.33
N SER A 199 -20.60 -37.45 -14.05
CA SER A 199 -20.74 -37.45 -15.51
C SER A 199 -19.52 -38.07 -16.22
N VAL A 200 -18.42 -38.28 -15.47
CA VAL A 200 -17.11 -38.65 -15.99
C VAL A 200 -16.53 -39.90 -15.34
N LEU A 201 -16.80 -40.10 -14.04
CA LEU A 201 -16.26 -41.14 -13.19
C LEU A 201 -17.40 -42.00 -12.64
N ILE A 202 -17.17 -43.31 -12.65
CA ILE A 202 -18.06 -44.26 -12.00
C ILE A 202 -17.53 -44.49 -10.58
N PHE A 203 -18.30 -44.04 -9.59
CA PHE A 203 -18.04 -44.33 -8.19
C PHE A 203 -18.93 -45.49 -7.73
N HIS A 204 -18.34 -46.47 -7.04
CA HIS A 204 -19.09 -47.62 -6.51
C HIS A 204 -19.95 -47.26 -5.30
N ASP A 205 -19.53 -46.27 -4.51
CA ASP A 205 -20.26 -45.76 -3.36
C ASP A 205 -19.92 -44.28 -3.07
N GLU A 206 -20.72 -43.68 -2.18
CA GLU A 206 -20.56 -42.28 -1.79
C GLU A 206 -19.21 -42.03 -1.09
N SER A 207 -18.74 -42.98 -0.27
CA SER A 207 -17.49 -42.89 0.47
C SER A 207 -16.28 -42.75 -0.46
N SER A 208 -16.26 -43.53 -1.53
CA SER A 208 -15.22 -43.53 -2.56
C SER A 208 -15.21 -42.22 -3.34
N SER A 209 -16.38 -41.67 -3.66
CA SER A 209 -16.51 -40.36 -4.29
C SER A 209 -15.99 -39.23 -3.39
N ASN A 210 -16.34 -39.26 -2.10
CA ASN A 210 -15.91 -38.26 -1.12
C ASN A 210 -14.40 -38.33 -0.87
N PHE A 211 -13.85 -39.54 -0.80
CA PHE A 211 -12.41 -39.75 -0.66
C PHE A 211 -11.66 -39.18 -1.87
N PHE A 212 -12.11 -39.51 -3.08
CA PHE A 212 -11.53 -38.98 -4.32
C PHE A 212 -11.56 -37.45 -4.36
N ILE A 213 -12.73 -36.84 -4.13
CA ILE A 213 -12.90 -35.38 -4.16
C ILE A 213 -11.96 -34.72 -3.15
N THR A 214 -11.88 -35.25 -1.92
CA THR A 214 -11.02 -34.71 -0.87
C THR A 214 -9.56 -34.74 -1.28
N GLU A 215 -9.07 -35.90 -1.74
CA GLU A 215 -7.67 -36.07 -2.13
C GLU A 215 -7.31 -35.22 -3.35
N PHE A 216 -8.21 -35.16 -4.33
CA PHE A 216 -8.04 -34.35 -5.54
C PHE A 216 -7.99 -32.86 -5.21
N VAL A 217 -8.97 -32.34 -4.49
CA VAL A 217 -9.05 -30.90 -4.14
C VAL A 217 -7.86 -30.51 -3.26
N MET A 218 -7.47 -31.32 -2.27
CA MET A 218 -6.32 -31.00 -1.41
C MET A 218 -5.00 -30.99 -2.19
N SER A 219 -4.78 -31.99 -3.03
CA SER A 219 -3.56 -32.08 -3.85
C SER A 219 -3.51 -30.95 -4.89
N LEU A 220 -4.63 -30.67 -5.54
CA LEU A 220 -4.76 -29.58 -6.51
C LEU A 220 -4.57 -28.21 -5.85
N SER A 221 -5.15 -27.99 -4.66
CA SER A 221 -5.00 -26.74 -3.91
C SER A 221 -3.54 -26.42 -3.61
N THR A 222 -2.74 -27.44 -3.26
CA THR A 222 -1.31 -27.26 -2.99
C THR A 222 -0.57 -26.80 -4.25
N LYS A 223 -0.88 -27.40 -5.41
CA LYS A 223 -0.29 -26.99 -6.69
C LYS A 223 -0.74 -25.60 -7.13
N ILE A 224 -2.02 -25.26 -6.94
CA ILE A 224 -2.56 -23.90 -7.18
C ILE A 224 -1.82 -22.88 -6.31
N PHE A 225 -1.62 -23.18 -5.02
CA PHE A 225 -0.91 -22.28 -4.12
C PHE A 225 0.53 -22.01 -4.58
N VAL A 226 1.24 -23.07 -5.04
CA VAL A 226 2.58 -22.94 -5.62
C VAL A 226 2.54 -22.07 -6.87
N TYR A 227 1.64 -22.35 -7.81
CA TYR A 227 1.49 -21.57 -9.04
C TYR A 227 1.18 -20.09 -8.77
N VAL A 228 0.23 -19.80 -7.87
CA VAL A 228 -0.11 -18.43 -7.46
C VAL A 228 1.10 -17.75 -6.84
N SER A 229 1.81 -18.45 -5.94
CA SER A 229 3.02 -17.91 -5.29
C SER A 229 4.13 -17.62 -6.30
N GLU A 230 4.34 -18.49 -7.28
CA GLU A 230 5.32 -18.31 -8.35
C GLU A 230 4.92 -17.14 -9.26
N THR A 231 3.65 -17.06 -9.65
CA THR A 231 3.11 -15.97 -10.46
C THR A 231 3.33 -14.63 -9.77
N MET A 232 3.06 -14.56 -8.46
CA MET A 232 3.27 -13.33 -7.67
C MET A 232 4.75 -12.94 -7.56
N ARG A 233 5.68 -13.90 -7.52
CA ARG A 233 7.13 -13.63 -7.44
C ARG A 233 7.73 -13.28 -8.80
N ASN A 234 7.28 -13.96 -9.85
CA ASN A 234 7.92 -13.94 -11.16
C ASN A 234 7.26 -12.98 -12.14
N GLN A 235 6.00 -12.59 -11.93
CA GLN A 235 5.43 -11.49 -12.70
C GLN A 235 6.13 -10.19 -12.28
N PRO A 236 6.87 -9.53 -13.20
CA PRO A 236 7.23 -8.13 -12.99
C PRO A 236 5.92 -7.40 -12.70
N SER A 237 5.91 -6.44 -11.76
CA SER A 237 4.69 -5.75 -11.31
C SER A 237 3.82 -5.41 -12.52
N GLN A 238 2.82 -6.27 -12.79
CA GLN A 238 1.92 -6.10 -13.91
C GLN A 238 0.91 -5.08 -13.44
N ALA A 239 1.34 -3.81 -13.43
CA ALA A 239 0.37 -2.76 -13.71
C ALA A 239 -0.33 -3.18 -15.01
N PRO A 240 -1.66 -3.07 -15.11
CA PRO A 240 -2.34 -3.30 -16.38
C PRO A 240 -1.56 -2.56 -17.46
N SER A 241 -1.31 -3.23 -18.59
CA SER A 241 -0.58 -2.66 -19.71
C SER A 241 -1.25 -1.34 -20.06
N MET A 242 -0.71 -0.25 -19.51
CA MET A 242 -0.93 1.05 -20.07
C MET A 242 -0.23 0.93 -21.41
N GLU A 243 -1.00 0.67 -22.47
CA GLU A 243 -0.80 1.42 -23.70
C GLU A 243 -0.30 2.78 -23.25
N LYS A 244 1.00 3.06 -23.50
CA LYS A 244 1.71 4.27 -23.06
C LYS A 244 0.68 5.35 -22.86
N ARG A 245 0.34 5.67 -21.60
CA ARG A 245 -0.80 6.53 -21.27
C ARG A 245 -0.63 7.76 -22.13
N GLY A 246 -1.38 7.79 -23.23
CA GLY A 246 -0.97 8.52 -24.43
C GLY A 246 -1.10 9.96 -24.08
N SER A 247 0.03 10.66 -23.89
CA SER A 247 0.08 12.06 -23.49
C SER A 247 -1.10 12.42 -22.59
N ASP A 248 -1.07 12.07 -21.30
CA ASP A 248 -2.03 12.65 -20.34
C ASP A 248 -2.14 14.12 -20.72
N ASP A 249 -3.34 14.55 -21.15
CA ASP A 249 -3.50 15.86 -21.76
C ASP A 249 -3.27 16.88 -20.65
N PHE A 250 -2.01 17.27 -20.49
CA PHE A 250 -1.57 18.20 -19.46
C PHE A 250 -2.24 19.56 -19.69
N SER A 251 -2.71 19.83 -20.91
CA SER A 251 -3.52 21.01 -21.20
C SER A 251 -4.96 20.92 -20.68
N SER A 252 -5.45 19.73 -20.32
CA SER A 252 -6.83 19.49 -19.88
C SER A 252 -7.19 20.24 -18.60
N LEU A 253 -8.45 20.69 -18.53
CA LEU A 253 -9.00 21.33 -17.34
C LEU A 253 -8.90 20.44 -16.09
N ARG A 254 -8.99 19.11 -16.27
CA ARG A 254 -8.84 18.14 -15.18
C ARG A 254 -7.44 18.15 -14.60
N PHE A 255 -6.41 18.19 -15.45
CA PHE A 255 -5.03 18.26 -14.98
C PHE A 255 -4.76 19.58 -14.27
N LYS A 256 -5.22 20.71 -14.83
CA LYS A 256 -5.11 22.03 -14.19
C LYS A 256 -5.77 22.07 -12.80
N ARG A 257 -6.96 21.48 -12.65
CA ARG A 257 -7.62 21.29 -11.34
C ARG A 257 -6.77 20.48 -10.36
N LEU A 258 -6.16 19.39 -10.83
CA LEU A 258 -5.28 18.56 -10.02
C LEU A 258 -4.04 19.33 -9.55
N VAL A 259 -3.40 20.09 -10.46
CA VAL A 259 -2.24 20.94 -10.15
C VAL A 259 -2.58 21.93 -9.04
N HIS A 260 -3.69 22.66 -9.17
CA HIS A 260 -4.12 23.64 -8.16
C HIS A 260 -4.36 22.99 -6.79
N TYR A 261 -5.03 21.83 -6.78
CA TYR A 261 -5.27 21.08 -5.54
C TYR A 261 -3.98 20.54 -4.89
N ILE A 262 -3.06 19.97 -5.68
CA ILE A 262 -1.80 19.43 -5.15
C ILE A 262 -0.90 20.56 -4.65
N GLY A 263 -0.75 21.64 -5.42
CA GLY A 263 0.04 22.81 -5.03
C GLY A 263 -0.52 23.47 -3.77
N GLY A 264 -1.84 23.70 -3.71
CA GLY A 264 -2.52 24.19 -2.52
C GLY A 264 -2.35 23.28 -1.29
N SER A 265 -2.34 21.96 -1.50
CA SER A 265 -2.09 20.98 -0.44
C SER A 265 -0.64 21.02 0.04
N ALA A 266 0.32 21.25 -0.86
CA ALA A 266 1.73 21.35 -0.52
C ALA A 266 2.00 22.59 0.35
N VAL A 267 1.48 23.75 -0.07
CA VAL A 267 1.55 25.01 0.69
C VAL A 267 0.91 24.87 2.08
N ALA A 268 -0.27 24.26 2.15
CA ALA A 268 -0.93 23.96 3.43
C ALA A 268 -0.09 23.02 4.32
N GLY A 269 0.61 22.06 3.71
CA GLY A 269 1.53 21.14 4.38
C GLY A 269 2.71 21.85 5.03
N ILE A 270 3.32 22.80 4.33
CA ILE A 270 4.42 23.64 4.83
C ILE A 270 3.94 24.50 6.00
N LYS A 271 2.79 25.18 5.84
CA LYS A 271 2.16 25.96 6.91
C LYS A 271 1.94 25.13 8.18
N ARG A 272 1.57 23.85 8.02
CA ARG A 272 1.38 22.94 9.16
C ARG A 272 2.72 22.51 9.77
N ARG A 273 3.73 22.23 8.95
CA ARG A 273 5.06 21.84 9.43
C ARG A 273 5.73 22.96 10.22
N SER A 274 5.69 24.20 9.74
CA SER A 274 6.32 25.32 10.47
C SER A 274 5.72 25.52 11.86
N LYS A 275 4.41 25.30 12.04
CA LYS A 275 3.75 25.35 13.36
C LYS A 275 4.29 24.31 14.34
N ASN A 276 4.82 23.20 13.83
CA ASN A 276 5.42 22.15 14.66
C ASN A 276 6.89 22.41 14.99
N TYR A 277 7.53 23.39 14.33
CA TYR A 277 8.92 23.77 14.55
C TYR A 277 9.06 25.29 14.79
N PRO A 278 8.39 25.84 15.82
CA PRO A 278 8.33 27.29 16.06
C PRO A 278 9.68 27.91 16.43
N SER A 279 10.66 27.12 16.87
CA SER A 279 12.00 27.58 17.24
C SER A 279 12.98 27.70 16.07
N SER A 280 12.63 27.19 14.88
CA SER A 280 13.54 27.23 13.73
C SER A 280 13.33 28.51 12.92
N VAL A 281 14.29 29.43 13.01
CA VAL A 281 14.32 30.68 12.23
C VAL A 281 14.19 30.41 10.74
N LYS A 282 14.89 29.38 10.23
CA LYS A 282 14.79 28.94 8.82
C LYS A 282 13.36 28.56 8.42
N PHE A 283 12.64 27.80 9.25
CA PHE A 283 11.26 27.40 8.94
C PHE A 283 10.24 28.54 9.09
N MET A 284 10.51 29.51 9.97
CA MET A 284 9.68 30.71 10.07
C MET A 284 9.82 31.58 8.82
N LEU A 285 11.06 31.83 8.39
CA LEU A 285 11.36 32.56 7.15
C LEU A 285 10.75 31.85 5.93
N PHE A 286 10.94 30.53 5.83
CA PHE A 286 10.35 29.73 4.77
C PHE A 286 8.83 29.84 4.73
N HIS A 287 8.19 29.79 5.90
CA HIS A 287 6.74 29.91 6.00
C HIS A 287 6.25 31.28 5.52
N GLU A 288 6.92 32.35 5.92
CA GLU A 288 6.55 33.71 5.58
C GLU A 288 6.64 33.93 4.06
N ILE A 289 7.77 33.57 3.45
CA ILE A 289 8.00 33.67 2.01
C ILE A 289 6.96 32.87 1.23
N ILE A 290 6.72 31.61 1.62
CA ILE A 290 5.73 30.77 0.95
C ILE A 290 4.32 31.37 1.06
N LEU A 291 3.92 31.89 2.22
CA LEU A 291 2.58 32.48 2.34
C LEU A 291 2.43 33.78 1.55
N GLN A 292 3.47 34.63 1.51
CA GLN A 292 3.44 35.89 0.76
C GLN A 292 3.46 35.65 -0.75
N ASN A 293 4.28 34.69 -1.23
CA ASN A 293 4.56 34.55 -2.65
C ASN A 293 3.78 33.44 -3.34
N PHE A 294 3.18 32.49 -2.60
CA PHE A 294 2.45 31.37 -3.22
C PHE A 294 0.94 31.47 -3.05
N VAL A 295 0.45 32.10 -1.99
CA VAL A 295 -0.99 32.16 -1.71
C VAL A 295 -1.61 33.31 -2.47
N GLU A 296 -2.79 33.08 -3.03
CA GLU A 296 -3.56 34.12 -3.69
C GLU A 296 -4.07 35.14 -2.66
N ASP A 297 -3.85 36.43 -2.95
CA ASP A 297 -4.45 37.49 -2.16
C ASP A 297 -5.96 37.49 -2.39
N LYS A 298 -6.74 37.69 -1.33
CA LYS A 298 -8.20 37.65 -1.41
C LYS A 298 -8.76 38.78 -2.29
N ASP A 299 -7.97 39.82 -2.51
CA ASP A 299 -8.39 41.06 -3.16
C ASP A 299 -7.85 41.21 -4.60
N ASP A 300 -7.13 40.21 -5.15
CA ASP A 300 -6.60 40.26 -6.52
C ASP A 300 -7.44 39.43 -7.51
N PRO A 301 -8.28 40.06 -8.35
CA PRO A 301 -9.11 39.37 -9.35
C PRO A 301 -8.32 38.91 -10.58
N SER A 302 -7.02 39.18 -10.68
CA SER A 302 -6.23 38.95 -11.88
C SER A 302 -5.58 37.56 -11.92
N THR A 303 -6.35 36.49 -12.15
CA THR A 303 -5.70 35.18 -12.27
C THR A 303 -6.23 34.29 -13.40
N HIS A 304 -5.29 33.86 -14.26
CA HIS A 304 -5.43 32.83 -15.30
C HIS A 304 -6.02 31.49 -14.80
N CYS A 305 -6.13 31.30 -13.48
CA CYS A 305 -6.92 30.24 -12.90
C CYS A 305 -8.41 30.59 -13.03
N THR A 306 -9.04 30.09 -14.09
CA THR A 306 -10.49 30.20 -14.32
C THR A 306 -11.26 29.91 -13.04
N GLU A 307 -12.35 30.64 -12.80
CA GLU A 307 -13.25 30.45 -11.65
C GLU A 307 -13.67 28.97 -11.48
N ASP A 308 -13.73 28.22 -12.57
CA ASP A 308 -13.94 26.76 -12.64
C ASP A 308 -12.89 25.87 -11.95
N ILE A 309 -11.64 26.31 -11.88
CA ILE A 309 -10.57 25.59 -11.19
C ILE A 309 -10.69 25.85 -9.68
N LYS A 310 -10.85 27.12 -9.30
CA LYS A 310 -10.98 27.53 -7.89
C LYS A 310 -12.23 26.97 -7.25
N SER A 311 -13.38 27.07 -7.91
CA SER A 311 -14.65 26.51 -7.45
C SER A 311 -14.54 25.01 -7.23
N TRP A 312 -13.92 24.28 -8.18
CA TRP A 312 -13.67 22.85 -8.01
C TRP A 312 -12.76 22.58 -6.82
N THR A 313 -11.62 23.27 -6.71
CA THR A 313 -10.69 23.11 -5.56
C THR A 313 -11.39 23.39 -4.23
N ALA A 314 -12.27 24.39 -4.17
CA ALA A 314 -13.08 24.70 -2.99
C ALA A 314 -14.00 23.54 -2.60
N THR A 315 -14.64 22.87 -3.57
CA THR A 315 -15.48 21.69 -3.29
C THR A 315 -14.70 20.50 -2.72
N GLN A 316 -13.38 20.44 -2.98
CA GLN A 316 -12.51 19.39 -2.43
C GLN A 316 -11.93 19.76 -1.05
N SER A 317 -11.99 21.05 -0.67
CA SER A 317 -11.41 21.54 0.58
C SER A 317 -12.23 21.10 1.79
N ARG A 318 -11.53 20.76 2.87
CA ARG A 318 -12.12 20.49 4.21
C ARG A 318 -11.77 21.57 5.23
N GLY A 319 -11.57 22.81 4.76
CA GLY A 319 -11.25 23.96 5.62
C GLY A 319 -9.76 24.17 5.90
N GLY A 320 -8.86 23.57 5.11
CA GLY A 320 -7.41 23.73 5.30
C GLY A 320 -6.59 23.75 4.01
N LEU A 321 -7.23 23.74 2.85
CA LEU A 321 -6.56 23.83 1.56
C LEU A 321 -6.27 25.30 1.23
N MET A 322 -5.06 25.59 0.74
CA MET A 322 -4.69 26.93 0.29
C MET A 322 -4.96 27.11 -1.19
N PHE A 323 -5.34 28.33 -1.58
CA PHE A 323 -5.48 28.70 -2.97
C PHE A 323 -4.19 29.37 -3.42
N ILE A 324 -3.55 28.80 -4.44
CA ILE A 324 -2.28 29.30 -4.95
C ILE A 324 -2.52 30.36 -6.02
N ASN A 325 -1.63 31.37 -6.08
CA ASN A 325 -1.63 32.39 -7.13
C ASN A 325 -1.12 31.83 -8.47
N VAL A 326 -1.13 32.65 -9.52
CA VAL A 326 -0.76 32.23 -10.89
C VAL A 326 0.69 31.80 -11.00
N LYS A 327 1.64 32.55 -10.42
CA LYS A 327 3.06 32.20 -10.50
C LYS A 327 3.33 30.85 -9.83
N ALA A 328 2.75 30.63 -8.66
CA ALA A 328 2.85 29.35 -7.97
C ALA A 328 2.14 28.22 -8.74
N PHE A 329 1.01 28.51 -9.40
CA PHE A 329 0.33 27.54 -10.25
C PHE A 329 1.22 27.09 -11.40
N ASP A 330 1.84 28.02 -12.13
CA ASP A 330 2.72 27.69 -13.25
C ASP A 330 3.92 26.85 -12.77
N PHE A 331 4.51 27.22 -11.63
CA PHE A 331 5.59 26.45 -11.02
C PHE A 331 5.15 25.01 -10.68
N PHE A 332 4.01 24.85 -10.01
CA PHE A 332 3.50 23.52 -9.67
C PHE A 332 3.08 22.74 -10.91
N TYR A 333 2.61 23.39 -11.96
CA TYR A 333 2.26 22.74 -13.22
C TYR A 333 3.49 22.06 -13.83
N GLU A 334 4.59 22.79 -13.97
CA GLU A 334 5.85 22.26 -14.49
C GLU A 334 6.43 21.18 -13.59
N LEU A 335 6.44 21.42 -12.28
CA LEU A 335 6.97 20.46 -11.30
C LEU A 335 6.18 19.15 -11.28
N ILE A 336 4.85 19.21 -11.30
CA ILE A 336 3.99 18.01 -11.30
C ILE A 336 4.12 17.26 -12.63
N THR A 337 4.20 17.99 -13.75
CA THR A 337 4.42 17.38 -15.07
C THR A 337 5.74 16.62 -15.12
N LEU A 338 6.84 17.24 -14.66
CA LEU A 338 8.14 16.58 -14.55
C LEU A 338 8.06 15.37 -13.60
N THR A 339 7.47 15.53 -12.42
CA THR A 339 7.34 14.44 -11.44
C THR A 339 6.60 13.24 -12.03
N LEU A 340 5.50 13.46 -12.74
CA LEU A 340 4.74 12.39 -13.40
C LEU A 340 5.50 11.74 -14.55
N SER A 341 6.41 12.45 -15.21
CA SER A 341 7.28 11.85 -16.24
C SER A 341 8.28 10.83 -15.68
N HIS A 342 8.50 10.84 -14.36
CA HIS A 342 9.29 9.86 -13.63
C HIS A 342 8.46 8.78 -12.93
N GLU A 343 7.14 8.71 -13.18
CA GLU A 343 6.32 7.59 -12.72
C GLU A 343 6.82 6.31 -13.41
N GLU A 344 7.37 5.39 -12.61
CA GLU A 344 7.79 4.07 -13.09
C GLU A 344 6.55 3.22 -13.42
N TYR A 345 6.74 2.11 -14.13
CA TYR A 345 5.64 1.24 -14.56
C TYR A 345 4.78 0.74 -13.39
N ASP A 346 5.40 0.47 -12.24
CA ASP A 346 4.75 0.04 -11.00
C ASP A 346 4.09 1.20 -10.21
N GLY A 347 4.11 2.42 -10.75
CA GLY A 347 3.50 3.61 -10.16
C GLY A 347 4.32 4.17 -9.00
N SER A 348 5.51 3.63 -8.78
CA SER A 348 6.48 4.20 -7.86
C SER A 348 7.09 5.47 -8.45
N LEU A 349 7.54 6.34 -7.54
CA LEU A 349 8.37 7.49 -7.87
C LEU A 349 9.69 7.29 -7.14
N ILE A 350 10.79 7.21 -7.89
CA ILE A 350 12.13 7.16 -7.31
C ILE A 350 12.51 8.59 -6.98
N LEU A 351 12.46 8.92 -5.68
CA LEU A 351 12.57 10.28 -5.19
C LEU A 351 13.88 10.94 -5.64
N GLU A 352 14.98 10.20 -5.58
CA GLU A 352 16.32 10.65 -5.98
C GLU A 352 16.36 11.06 -7.46
N LYS A 353 15.74 10.27 -8.35
CA LYS A 353 15.65 10.59 -9.78
C LYS A 353 14.84 11.87 -10.02
N VAL A 354 13.74 12.04 -9.28
CA VAL A 354 12.91 13.25 -9.40
C VAL A 354 13.70 14.48 -8.92
N HIS A 355 14.39 14.39 -7.79
CA HIS A 355 15.24 15.48 -7.29
C HIS A 355 16.34 15.85 -8.27
N GLU A 356 17.06 14.87 -8.82
CA GLU A 356 18.12 15.11 -9.80
C GLU A 356 17.57 15.80 -11.05
N SER A 357 16.40 15.37 -11.51
CA SER A 357 15.76 15.93 -12.70
C SER A 357 15.20 17.33 -12.46
N VAL A 358 14.67 17.61 -11.26
CA VAL A 358 14.24 18.95 -10.86
C VAL A 358 15.43 19.90 -10.78
N LYS A 359 16.51 19.49 -10.12
CA LYS A 359 17.75 20.29 -10.00
C LYS A 359 18.41 20.58 -11.34
N SER A 360 18.27 19.67 -12.30
CA SER A 360 18.83 19.81 -13.65
C SER A 360 17.89 20.56 -14.61
N ASN A 361 16.65 20.85 -14.21
CA ASN A 361 15.67 21.55 -15.03
C ASN A 361 15.71 23.06 -14.73
N TYR A 362 16.47 23.79 -15.54
CA TYR A 362 16.68 25.24 -15.36
C TYR A 362 15.35 26.01 -15.26
N LYS A 363 14.33 25.63 -16.03
CA LYS A 363 13.03 26.32 -16.03
C LYS A 363 12.35 26.24 -14.67
N ILE A 364 12.34 25.06 -14.05
CA ILE A 364 11.72 24.88 -12.72
C ILE A 364 12.51 25.62 -11.66
N VAL A 365 13.85 25.59 -11.73
CA VAL A 365 14.73 26.30 -10.80
C VAL A 365 14.55 27.81 -10.94
N ASP A 366 14.53 28.36 -12.15
CA ASP A 366 14.32 29.79 -12.40
C ASP A 366 12.94 30.25 -11.90
N MET A 367 11.89 29.45 -12.12
CA MET A 367 10.54 29.75 -11.61
C MET A 367 10.50 29.71 -10.09
N TRP A 368 11.23 28.78 -9.47
CA TRP A 368 11.36 28.68 -8.04
C TRP A 368 12.09 29.88 -7.45
N ASP A 369 13.24 30.25 -8.01
CA ASP A 369 14.01 31.42 -7.58
C ASP A 369 13.18 32.71 -7.76
N ALA A 370 12.43 32.85 -8.85
CA ALA A 370 11.53 34.00 -9.03
C ALA A 370 10.37 34.06 -8.00
N LEU A 371 10.04 32.94 -7.33
CA LEU A 371 9.00 32.85 -6.31
C LEU A 371 9.51 33.09 -4.90
N ILE A 372 10.81 32.94 -4.64
CA ILE A 372 11.38 32.99 -3.29
C ILE A 372 12.49 34.03 -3.12
N CYS A 373 13.23 34.37 -4.17
CA CYS A 373 14.40 35.22 -4.08
C CYS A 373 14.01 36.70 -4.20
N SER A 374 14.20 37.43 -3.11
CA SER A 374 14.42 38.88 -3.14
C SER A 374 15.89 39.27 -2.90
N ASP A 375 16.77 38.35 -2.45
CA ASP A 375 18.17 38.65 -2.11
C ASP A 375 19.14 37.45 -2.33
N GLU A 376 20.41 37.74 -2.69
CA GLU A 376 21.44 36.72 -3.02
C GLU A 376 21.87 35.84 -1.82
N SER A 377 21.64 36.29 -0.58
CA SER A 377 22.08 35.58 0.63
C SER A 377 21.29 34.30 0.94
N GLU A 378 20.18 34.05 0.23
CA GLU A 378 19.26 32.93 0.51
C GLU A 378 19.39 31.75 -0.48
N ALA A 379 20.30 31.82 -1.46
CA ALA A 379 20.40 30.85 -2.56
C ALA A 379 20.68 29.39 -2.12
N LEU A 380 21.53 29.16 -1.11
CA LEU A 380 21.79 27.81 -0.58
C LEU A 380 20.57 27.22 0.15
N ILE A 381 19.78 28.07 0.81
CA ILE A 381 18.57 27.69 1.53
C ILE A 381 17.41 27.45 0.54
N SER A 382 17.38 28.19 -0.57
CA SER A 382 16.42 28.02 -1.67
C SER A 382 16.39 26.57 -2.18
N LEU A 383 17.54 25.96 -2.46
CA LEU A 383 17.59 24.59 -2.99
C LEU A 383 17.18 23.51 -1.97
N GLU A 384 17.49 23.73 -0.69
CA GLU A 384 17.00 22.87 0.41
C GLU A 384 15.48 22.92 0.50
N TRP A 385 14.90 24.12 0.36
CA TRP A 385 13.47 24.33 0.37
C TRP A 385 12.77 23.77 -0.87
N LEU A 386 13.37 23.92 -2.06
CA LEU A 386 12.88 23.27 -3.28
C LEU A 386 12.80 21.76 -3.07
N SER A 387 13.85 21.19 -2.51
CA SER A 387 13.90 19.76 -2.20
C SER A 387 12.75 19.37 -1.24
N CYS A 388 12.45 20.19 -0.24
CA CYS A 388 11.30 19.97 0.65
C CYS A 388 9.95 20.00 -0.08
N ILE A 389 9.78 20.89 -1.06
CA ILE A 389 8.58 20.94 -1.91
C ILE A 389 8.46 19.67 -2.75
N VAL A 390 9.53 19.30 -3.45
CA VAL A 390 9.59 18.09 -4.29
C VAL A 390 9.17 16.86 -3.48
N ASP A 391 9.71 16.71 -2.28
CA ASP A 391 9.35 15.66 -1.34
C ASP A 391 7.85 15.59 -1.04
N ILE A 392 7.23 16.74 -0.80
CA ILE A 392 5.79 16.82 -0.50
C ILE A 392 4.97 16.45 -1.74
N ILE A 393 5.37 16.94 -2.91
CA ILE A 393 4.71 16.68 -4.19
C ILE A 393 4.79 15.20 -4.57
N CYS A 394 5.98 14.60 -4.54
CA CYS A 394 6.18 13.17 -4.78
C CYS A 394 5.29 12.33 -3.87
N ARG A 395 5.27 12.62 -2.55
CA ARG A 395 4.41 11.89 -1.60
C ARG A 395 2.91 12.05 -1.92
N CYS A 396 2.47 13.24 -2.31
CA CYS A 396 1.08 13.49 -2.71
C CYS A 396 0.71 12.71 -3.97
N ILE A 397 1.57 12.72 -4.99
CA ILE A 397 1.37 12.03 -6.26
C ILE A 397 1.40 10.52 -6.08
N SER A 398 2.42 9.95 -5.42
CA SER A 398 2.53 8.50 -5.17
C SER A 398 1.29 7.96 -4.45
N ARG A 399 0.72 8.73 -3.51
CA ARG A 399 -0.53 8.36 -2.83
C ARG A 399 -1.72 8.37 -3.77
N GLY A 400 -1.81 9.37 -4.64
CA GLY A 400 -2.83 9.47 -5.67
C GLY A 400 -2.77 8.27 -6.62
N ILE A 401 -1.56 7.92 -7.09
CA ILE A 401 -1.30 6.74 -7.93
C ILE A 401 -1.72 5.46 -7.22
N MET A 402 -1.21 5.23 -6.00
CA MET A 402 -1.51 4.02 -5.24
C MET A 402 -3.02 3.89 -4.97
N LYS A 403 -3.70 4.98 -4.61
CA LYS A 403 -5.15 4.96 -4.37
C LYS A 403 -5.93 4.66 -5.65
N ARG A 404 -5.52 5.19 -6.81
CA ARG A 404 -6.12 4.86 -8.11
C ARG A 404 -5.99 3.38 -8.41
N ARG A 405 -4.78 2.83 -8.30
CA ARG A 405 -4.49 1.40 -8.51
C ARG A 405 -5.28 0.49 -7.58
N ILE A 406 -5.36 0.85 -6.30
CA ILE A 406 -6.20 0.13 -5.33
C ILE A 406 -7.68 0.17 -5.76
N ASN A 407 -8.20 1.31 -6.22
CA ASN A 407 -9.59 1.40 -6.66
C ASN A 407 -9.85 0.58 -7.94
N GLU A 408 -8.91 0.60 -8.90
CA GLU A 408 -8.97 -0.20 -10.13
C GLU A 408 -8.95 -1.70 -9.81
N ALA A 409 -8.05 -2.13 -8.91
CA ALA A 409 -7.91 -3.53 -8.53
C ALA A 409 -9.06 -4.09 -7.69
N ILE A 410 -9.79 -3.22 -6.97
CA ILE A 410 -10.87 -3.66 -6.08
C ILE A 410 -12.20 -3.87 -6.85
N GLU A 411 -12.29 -3.54 -8.15
CA GLU A 411 -13.55 -3.50 -8.92
C GLU A 411 -14.69 -2.75 -8.20
N LYS A 412 -14.40 -1.96 -7.15
CA LYS A 412 -15.42 -1.16 -6.50
C LYS A 412 -15.66 0.05 -7.39
N PRO A 413 -16.91 0.30 -7.83
CA PRO A 413 -17.23 1.57 -8.44
C PRO A 413 -16.74 2.66 -7.50
N VAL A 414 -16.06 3.65 -8.06
CA VAL A 414 -15.50 4.78 -7.32
C VAL A 414 -16.65 5.45 -6.58
N ASN A 415 -16.85 5.05 -5.32
CA ASN A 415 -17.81 5.64 -4.40
C ASN A 415 -17.24 6.98 -3.93
N ASN A 416 -17.19 7.91 -4.88
CA ASN A 416 -17.08 9.34 -4.71
C ASN A 416 -18.08 9.78 -3.63
N VAL A 417 -17.66 10.69 -2.77
CA VAL A 417 -18.47 11.28 -1.69
C VAL A 417 -19.81 11.83 -2.21
N ALA A 418 -19.84 12.36 -3.43
CA ALA A 418 -21.06 12.79 -4.12
C ALA A 418 -22.05 11.64 -4.34
N HIS A 419 -21.58 10.43 -4.68
CA HIS A 419 -22.43 9.25 -4.84
C HIS A 419 -22.96 8.76 -3.49
N ARG A 420 -22.16 8.83 -2.42
CA ARG A 420 -22.61 8.51 -1.05
C ARG A 420 -23.63 9.52 -0.52
N ALA A 421 -23.46 10.81 -0.86
CA ALA A 421 -24.40 11.87 -0.51
C ALA A 421 -25.73 11.75 -1.29
N LEU A 422 -25.68 11.20 -2.52
CA LEU A 422 -26.86 10.88 -3.33
C LEU A 422 -27.62 9.64 -2.83
N LEU A 423 -26.92 8.63 -2.30
CA LEU A 423 -27.53 7.44 -1.70
C LEU A 423 -28.04 7.67 -0.27
N ALA A 424 -27.59 8.75 0.39
CA ALA A 424 -28.01 9.14 1.73
C ALA A 424 -29.20 10.14 1.73
N ARG A 425 -29.63 10.60 0.56
CA ARG A 425 -30.89 11.32 0.34
C ARG A 425 -31.92 10.34 -0.19
#